data_AF-A0A376ZFB6-F1
#
_entry.id   AF-A0A376ZFB6-F1
#
_cell.length_a   1.000
_cell.length_b   1.000
_cell.length_c   1.000
_cell.angle_alpha   90.00
_cell.angle_beta   90.00
_cell.angle_gamma   90.00
#
_symmetry.space_group_name_H-M   'P 1'
#
loop_
_entity.id
_entity.type
_entity.pdbx_description
1 polymer ?
#
loop_
_entity_poly.entity_id
_entity_poly.type
_entity_poly.pdbx_seq_one_letter_code
_entity_poly.pdbx_strand_id
1 'polypeptide(L)' 'MPGHLTWYFGEELKKMGMNIINDDITGRVHKDRKVLTGDSPFAANALGKLAAQEMLAAYAG' A
#
# COMPACT_ATOMS: atom_id res chain seq x y z
N MET A 1 20.28 -6.12 2.51
CA MET A 1 20.12 -7.40 1.80
C MET A 1 21.47 -7.82 1.25
N PRO A 2 21.86 -9.11 1.29
CA PRO A 2 23.20 -9.57 0.90
C PRO A 2 23.44 -9.61 -0.62
N GLY A 3 22.47 -9.24 -1.45
CA GLY A 3 22.59 -9.13 -2.91
C GLY A 3 21.48 -8.28 -3.50
N HIS A 4 21.58 -7.97 -4.80
CA HIS A 4 20.57 -7.24 -5.54
C HIS A 4 19.38 -8.13 -5.91
N LEU A 5 18.19 -7.53 -6.02
CA LEU A 5 17.03 -8.18 -6.59
C LEU A 5 17.25 -8.39 -8.10
N THR A 6 16.76 -9.51 -8.64
CA THR A 6 16.84 -9.82 -10.08
C THR A 6 15.75 -9.13 -10.90
N TRP A 7 14.77 -8.52 -10.24
CA TRP A 7 13.70 -7.72 -10.85
C TRP A 7 13.05 -6.80 -9.79
N TYR A 8 12.35 -5.76 -10.24
CA TYR A 8 11.70 -4.77 -9.38
C TYR A 8 10.18 -4.73 -9.62
N PHE A 9 9.41 -5.15 -8.61
CA PHE A 9 7.95 -5.23 -8.73
C PHE A 9 7.28 -3.89 -9.07
N GLY A 10 7.88 -2.76 -8.66
CA GLY A 10 7.33 -1.44 -8.95
C GLY A 10 7.28 -1.11 -10.46
N GLU A 11 8.24 -1.62 -11.23
CA GLU A 11 8.25 -1.45 -12.69
C GLU A 11 7.17 -2.30 -13.36
N GLU A 12 7.00 -3.54 -12.91
CA GLU A 12 5.99 -4.46 -13.45
C GLU A 12 4.56 -3.99 -13.14
N LEU A 13 4.30 -3.47 -11.93
CA LEU A 13 3.00 -2.89 -11.59
C LEU A 13 2.66 -1.69 -12.49
N LYS A 14 3.64 -0.83 -12.80
CA LYS A 14 3.46 0.29 -13.74
C LYS A 14 3.15 -0.21 -15.15
N LYS A 15 3.83 -1.26 -15.64
CA LYS A 15 3.55 -1.90 -16.94
C LYS A 15 2.13 -2.50 -17.00
N MET A 16 1.63 -2.99 -15.88
CA MET A 16 0.24 -3.47 -15.74
C MET A 16 -0.81 -2.34 -15.67
N GLY A 17 -0.39 -1.08 -15.74
CA GLY A 17 -1.28 0.09 -15.70
C GLY A 17 -1.63 0.57 -14.30
N MET A 18 -0.93 0.11 -13.26
CA MET A 18 -1.11 0.63 -11.89
C MET A 18 -0.28 1.89 -11.67
N ASN A 19 -0.78 2.80 -10.83
CA ASN A 19 -0.07 3.99 -10.41
C ASN A 19 0.56 3.79 -9.02
N ILE A 20 1.88 3.91 -8.92
CA ILE A 20 2.60 3.93 -7.63
C ILE A 20 2.85 5.39 -7.26
N ILE A 21 2.24 5.84 -6.17
CA ILE A 21 2.15 7.26 -5.82
C ILE A 21 3.28 7.77 -4.91
N ASN A 22 4.16 6.88 -4.45
CA ASN A 22 5.30 7.23 -3.59
C ASN A 22 6.61 6.79 -4.23
N ASP A 23 7.65 7.60 -4.03
CA ASP A 23 9.05 7.33 -4.35
C ASP A 23 9.94 7.34 -3.09
N ASP A 24 9.36 7.59 -1.92
CA ASP A 24 9.99 7.58 -0.60
C ASP A 24 9.34 6.57 0.37
N ILE A 25 9.93 6.44 1.56
CA ILE A 25 9.44 5.60 2.67
C ILE A 25 9.16 6.52 3.86
N THR A 26 7.89 6.75 4.17
CA THR A 26 7.45 7.70 5.23
C THR A 26 6.43 7.10 6.21
N GLY A 27 5.96 5.88 5.97
CA GLY A 27 4.87 5.27 6.75
C GLY A 27 3.49 5.67 6.23
N ARG A 28 3.40 6.10 4.96
CA ARG A 28 2.17 6.59 4.35
C ARG A 28 1.22 5.44 4.02
N VAL A 29 -0.08 5.73 4.14
CA VAL A 29 -1.16 4.86 3.67
C VAL A 29 -1.96 5.54 2.57
N HIS A 30 -2.58 4.75 1.70
CA HIS A 30 -3.44 5.24 0.63
C HIS A 30 -4.68 4.36 0.47
N LYS A 31 -5.77 5.00 0.05
CA LYS A 31 -7.05 4.37 -0.27
C LYS A 31 -7.44 4.77 -1.68
N ASP A 32 -7.64 3.78 -2.55
CA ASP A 32 -8.31 3.95 -3.83
C ASP A 32 -9.50 2.99 -3.91
N ARG A 33 -10.72 3.54 -3.84
CA ARG A 33 -11.98 2.78 -3.75
C ARG A 33 -11.93 1.81 -2.55
N LYS A 34 -11.76 0.51 -2.80
CA LYS A 34 -11.62 -0.56 -1.79
C LYS A 34 -10.21 -1.15 -1.70
N VAL A 35 -9.24 -0.58 -2.41
CA VAL A 35 -7.83 -0.97 -2.36
C VAL A 35 -7.14 -0.10 -1.31
N LEU A 36 -6.64 -0.73 -0.25
CA LEU A 36 -5.96 -0.08 0.88
C LEU A 36 -4.50 -0.52 0.90
N THR A 37 -3.55 0.43 0.85
CA THR A 37 -2.12 0.15 0.73
C THR A 37 -1.28 0.94 1.73
N GLY A 38 -0.10 0.43 2.08
CA GLY A 38 0.92 1.13 2.88
C GLY A 38 2.32 0.95 2.28
N ASP A 39 3.20 1.92 2.49
CA ASP A 39 4.51 1.99 1.81
C ASP A 39 5.60 1.08 2.41
N SER A 40 5.49 0.71 3.69
CA SER A 40 6.58 0.13 4.46
C SER A 40 6.09 -0.43 5.80
N PRO A 41 6.96 -1.11 6.59
CA PRO A 41 6.61 -1.52 7.95
C PRO A 41 6.15 -0.35 8.86
N PHE A 42 6.62 0.88 8.60
CA PHE A 42 6.20 2.07 9.35
C PHE A 42 4.72 2.40 9.13
N ALA A 43 4.15 2.01 7.99
CA ALA A 43 2.73 2.21 7.68
C ALA A 43 1.79 1.20 8.37
N ALA A 44 2.31 0.14 9.00
CA ALA A 44 1.51 -1.00 9.47
C ALA A 44 0.39 -0.59 10.44
N ASN A 45 0.70 0.24 11.44
CA ASN A 45 -0.30 0.70 12.42
C ASN A 45 -1.36 1.60 11.78
N ALA A 46 -0.95 2.52 10.89
CA ALA A 46 -1.88 3.40 10.19
C ALA A 46 -2.79 2.60 9.24
N LEU A 47 -2.24 1.60 8.55
CA LEU A 47 -2.99 0.75 7.62
C LEU A 47 -4.02 -0.11 8.36
N GLY A 48 -3.67 -0.65 9.53
CA GLY A 48 -4.61 -1.39 10.38
C GLY A 48 -5.80 -0.54 10.82
N LYS A 49 -5.55 0.72 11.24
CA LYS A 49 -6.61 1.67 11.58
C LYS A 49 -7.51 1.98 10.38
N LEU A 50 -6.91 2.26 9.22
CA LEU A 50 -7.64 2.53 7.97
C LEU A 50 -8.53 1.34 7.58
N ALA A 51 -7.96 0.13 7.56
CA ALA A 51 -8.71 -1.07 7.20
C ALA A 51 -9.89 -1.32 8.14
N ALA A 52 -9.69 -1.22 9.46
CA ALA A 52 -10.76 -1.41 10.43
C ALA A 52 -11.91 -0.41 10.23
N GLN A 53 -11.59 0.87 10.03
CA GLN A 53 -12.59 1.93 9.79
C GLN A 53 -13.38 1.68 8.50
N GLU A 54 -12.70 1.39 7.39
CA GLU A 54 -13.34 1.19 6.09
C GLU A 54 -14.19 -0.08 6.04
N MET A 55 -13.73 -1.16 6.67
CA MET A 55 -14.49 -2.41 6.71
C MET A 55 -15.71 -2.30 7.63
N LEU A 56 -15.59 -1.67 8.80
CA LEU A 56 -16.77 -1.42 9.66
C LEU A 56 -17.80 -0.53 8.96
N ALA A 57 -17.37 0.55 8.31
CA ALA A 57 -18.27 1.43 7.57
C ALA A 57 -19.01 0.70 6.43
N ALA A 58 -18.37 -0.30 5.80
CA ALA A 58 -18.97 -1.06 4.71
C ALA A 58 -19.92 -2.19 5.15
N TYR A 59 -19.82 -2.68 6.40
CA TYR A 59 -20.49 -3.91 6.84
C TYR A 59 -21.26 -3.80 8.16
N ALA A 60 -21.19 -2.70 8.90
CA ALA A 60 -21.88 -2.55 10.19
C ALA A 60 -23.38 -2.17 10.07
N GLY A 61 -23.95 -2.21 8.86
CA GLY A 61 -25.38 -1.95 8.58
C GLY A 61 -26.20 -3.23 8.54
#